data_AF-X0WVE4-F1
#
_entry.id   AF-X0WVE4-F1
#
_cell.length_a   1.000
_cell.length_b   1.000
_cell.length_c   1.000
_cell.angle_alpha   90.00
_cell.angle_beta   90.00
_cell.angle_gamma   90.00
#
_symmetry.space_group_name_H-M   'P 1'
#
loop_
_entity.id
_entity.type
_entity.pdbx_description
1 polymer ?
#
loop_
_entity_poly.entity_id
_entity_poly.type
_entity_poly.pdbx_seq_one_letter_code
_entity_poly.pdbx_strand_id
1 'polypeptide(L)'
;KKGLRLETGPARPGMPWVMPVLPHDFVVPWGVKYLQWSPWCAHRVIRHIDFLKSDVKYSDTRNLQPNRSMRDIVDSYMHTAPAKLKGLRGFAMPSRTSSNDVEFVELWEIHNAVTQEVITISETKVHRKDTDLLQVDGLPFKNLSFIRHPRSFWTTPQAEFLRFHQAEQFDIALQGSKQRRINALKFLIREGTMHPDELVKALSPEVGIAAMMKQEADLSRDFATVPQGSNFELWQEAEFGRRNARSVIGFSRNQMGEFDA
;
A
#
# COMPACT_ATOMS: atom_id res chain seq x y z
N LYS A 1 -29.47 4.24 34.82
CA LYS A 1 -29.81 3.08 33.95
C LYS A 1 -28.60 2.78 33.09
N LYS A 2 -28.09 1.53 33.04
CA LYS A 2 -27.08 1.15 32.02
C LYS A 2 -27.69 1.39 30.64
N GLY A 3 -27.00 2.07 29.73
CA GLY A 3 -27.52 2.34 28.39
C GLY A 3 -27.82 1.06 27.61
N LEU A 4 -28.63 1.17 26.56
CA LEU A 4 -28.95 0.05 25.67
C LEU A 4 -27.68 -0.40 24.93
N ARG A 5 -27.34 -1.69 25.03
CA ARG A 5 -26.27 -2.28 24.22
C ARG A 5 -26.86 -2.63 22.86
N LEU A 6 -26.49 -1.86 21.84
CA LEU A 6 -26.96 -2.05 20.47
C LEU A 6 -26.15 -3.09 19.70
N GLU A 7 -24.88 -3.30 20.03
CA GLU A 7 -24.00 -4.18 19.26
C GLU A 7 -23.23 -5.21 20.11
N THR A 8 -22.92 -6.34 19.49
CA THR A 8 -21.98 -7.35 19.99
C THR A 8 -20.53 -6.87 19.80
N GLY A 9 -19.98 -6.20 20.80
CA GLY A 9 -18.56 -5.81 20.82
C GLY A 9 -18.03 -5.49 22.23
N PRO A 10 -16.75 -5.07 22.36
CA PRO A 10 -16.16 -4.68 23.65
C PRO A 10 -16.73 -3.36 24.20
N ALA A 11 -17.49 -2.61 23.40
CA ALA A 11 -18.10 -1.36 23.79
C ALA A 11 -19.09 -1.55 24.95
N ARG A 12 -18.91 -0.79 26.02
CA ARG A 12 -19.80 -0.75 27.17
C ARG A 12 -20.77 0.44 27.06
N PRO A 13 -22.01 0.32 27.55
CA PRO A 13 -22.95 1.44 27.56
C PRO A 13 -22.37 2.66 28.28
N GLY A 14 -22.43 3.83 27.64
CA GLY A 14 -21.96 5.10 28.19
C GLY A 14 -20.47 5.41 27.99
N MET A 15 -19.69 4.53 27.35
CA MET A 15 -18.34 4.88 26.92
C MET A 15 -18.39 5.45 25.49
N PRO A 16 -17.85 6.65 25.23
CA PRO A 16 -17.62 7.08 23.86
C PRO A 16 -16.56 6.15 23.26
N TRP A 17 -16.90 5.51 22.16
CA TRP A 17 -15.97 4.71 21.39
C TRP A 17 -15.96 5.22 19.95
N VAL A 18 -14.78 5.30 19.38
CA VAL A 18 -14.57 5.67 17.99
C VAL A 18 -13.85 4.52 17.31
N MET A 19 -14.29 4.19 16.10
CA MET A 19 -13.65 3.17 15.28
C MET A 19 -13.15 3.84 14.00
N PRO A 20 -11.89 3.58 13.58
CA PRO A 20 -11.43 4.06 12.29
C PRO A 20 -12.21 3.36 11.18
N VAL A 21 -12.61 4.13 10.17
CA VAL A 21 -13.30 3.62 8.98
C VAL A 21 -12.39 3.83 7.78
N LEU A 22 -12.24 2.79 6.96
CA LEU A 22 -11.48 2.90 5.73
C LEU A 22 -12.24 3.79 4.74
N PRO A 23 -11.58 4.76 4.08
CA PRO A 23 -12.22 5.61 3.08
C PRO A 23 -12.88 4.83 1.93
N HIS A 24 -12.35 3.65 1.59
CA HIS A 24 -12.91 2.75 0.57
C HIS A 24 -14.27 2.16 0.96
N ASP A 25 -14.54 2.08 2.26
CA ASP A 25 -15.75 1.51 2.85
C ASP A 25 -16.77 2.59 3.19
N PHE A 26 -16.56 3.83 2.76
CA PHE A 26 -17.42 4.94 3.14
C PHE A 26 -17.84 5.73 1.90
N VAL A 27 -19.14 6.01 1.81
CA VAL A 27 -19.76 6.66 0.67
C VAL A 27 -20.62 7.81 1.16
N VAL A 28 -20.49 8.93 0.46
CA VAL A 28 -21.33 10.12 0.62
C VAL A 28 -21.85 10.53 -0.76
N PRO A 29 -22.99 11.23 -0.82
CA PRO A 29 -23.48 11.85 -2.04
C PRO A 29 -22.42 12.67 -2.75
N TRP A 30 -22.49 12.68 -4.08
CA TRP A 30 -21.64 13.53 -4.88
C TRP A 30 -21.91 15.02 -4.58
N GLY A 31 -20.85 15.83 -4.62
CA GLY A 31 -20.93 17.28 -4.38
C GLY A 31 -20.84 17.69 -2.91
N VAL A 32 -20.82 16.74 -1.97
CA VAL A 32 -20.61 17.02 -0.55
C VAL A 32 -19.17 17.50 -0.32
N LYS A 33 -19.03 18.65 0.36
CA LYS A 33 -17.72 19.22 0.78
C LYS A 33 -17.38 18.89 2.23
N TYR A 34 -18.39 18.94 3.10
CA TYR A 34 -18.25 18.65 4.52
C TYR A 34 -19.26 17.57 4.89
N LEU A 35 -18.84 16.62 5.73
CA LEU A 35 -19.69 15.51 6.15
C LEU A 35 -20.98 15.98 6.83
N GLN A 36 -20.90 17.07 7.59
CA GLN A 36 -22.04 17.70 8.26
C GLN A 36 -23.13 18.22 7.29
N TRP A 37 -22.80 18.43 6.01
CA TRP A 37 -23.78 18.84 4.99
C TRP A 37 -24.33 17.66 4.19
N SER A 38 -23.86 16.45 4.49
CA SER A 38 -24.28 15.26 3.78
C SER A 38 -25.70 14.86 4.23
N PRO A 39 -26.67 14.73 3.32
CA PRO A 39 -28.02 14.30 3.70
C PRO A 39 -28.05 12.84 4.18
N TRP A 40 -27.10 12.02 3.73
CA TRP A 40 -26.89 10.66 4.19
C TRP A 40 -25.42 10.26 4.05
N CYS A 41 -25.02 9.19 4.71
CA CYS A 41 -23.77 8.49 4.43
C CYS A 41 -24.01 6.98 4.47
N ALA A 42 -23.20 6.23 3.75
CA ALA A 42 -23.25 4.77 3.73
C ALA A 42 -21.88 4.22 4.10
N HIS A 43 -21.87 3.26 5.01
CA HIS A 43 -20.68 2.56 5.46
C HIS A 43 -20.78 1.08 5.10
N ARG A 44 -19.77 0.56 4.42
CA ARG A 44 -19.64 -0.85 4.07
C ARG A 44 -19.17 -1.61 5.30
N VAL A 45 -19.98 -2.57 5.74
CA VAL A 45 -19.70 -3.45 6.86
C VAL A 45 -19.58 -4.87 6.33
N ILE A 46 -18.45 -5.49 6.60
CA ILE A 46 -18.18 -6.88 6.21
C ILE A 46 -18.05 -7.70 7.48
N ARG A 47 -18.92 -8.70 7.65
CA ARG A 47 -18.92 -9.56 8.84
C ARG A 47 -19.09 -11.03 8.46
N HIS A 48 -18.54 -11.90 9.29
CA HIS A 48 -18.80 -13.34 9.20
C HIS A 48 -20.28 -13.62 9.45
N ILE A 49 -20.85 -14.58 8.72
CA ILE A 49 -22.27 -14.93 8.80
C ILE A 49 -22.74 -15.25 10.21
N ASP A 50 -21.93 -15.97 10.99
CA ASP A 50 -22.30 -16.38 12.36
C ASP A 50 -22.45 -15.18 13.30
N PHE A 51 -21.54 -14.20 13.21
CA PHE A 51 -21.65 -12.98 14.00
C PHE A 51 -22.90 -12.20 13.62
N LEU A 52 -23.22 -12.15 12.33
CA LEU A 52 -24.43 -11.46 11.87
C LEU A 52 -25.71 -12.13 12.38
N LYS A 53 -25.78 -13.46 12.35
CA LYS A 53 -26.92 -14.23 12.86
C LYS A 53 -27.08 -14.10 14.37
N SER A 54 -25.97 -13.95 15.11
CA SER A 54 -25.98 -13.76 16.55
C SER A 54 -26.32 -12.34 17.02
N ASP A 55 -26.23 -11.35 16.13
CA ASP A 55 -26.40 -9.95 16.47
C ASP A 55 -27.89 -9.56 16.46
N VAL A 56 -28.39 -9.15 17.63
CA VAL A 56 -29.82 -8.83 17.86
C VAL A 56 -30.26 -7.60 17.06
N LYS A 57 -29.32 -6.77 16.59
CA LYS A 57 -29.63 -5.55 15.83
C LYS A 57 -30.17 -5.83 14.42
N TYR A 58 -29.97 -7.03 13.88
CA TYR A 58 -30.40 -7.39 12.54
C TYR A 58 -31.63 -8.30 12.58
N SER A 59 -32.67 -7.93 11.83
CA SER A 59 -33.82 -8.77 11.55
C SER A 59 -33.57 -9.67 10.34
N ASP A 60 -34.34 -10.76 10.25
CA ASP A 60 -34.38 -11.68 9.10
C ASP A 60 -33.05 -12.35 8.71
N THR A 61 -32.17 -12.60 9.69
CA THR A 61 -30.85 -13.22 9.46
C THR A 61 -30.88 -14.74 9.32
N ARG A 62 -31.99 -15.42 9.64
CA ARG A 62 -32.08 -16.90 9.68
C ARG A 62 -31.71 -17.55 8.34
N ASN A 63 -32.23 -17.02 7.24
CA ASN A 63 -32.03 -17.55 5.88
C ASN A 63 -30.96 -16.79 5.10
N LEU A 64 -30.16 -15.96 5.77
CA LEU A 64 -29.08 -15.25 5.12
C LEU A 64 -27.97 -16.24 4.76
N GLN A 65 -27.49 -16.14 3.53
CA GLN A 65 -26.36 -16.89 3.00
C GLN A 65 -25.17 -15.94 2.84
N PRO A 66 -23.94 -16.43 3.01
CA PRO A 66 -22.75 -15.64 2.77
C PRO A 66 -22.62 -15.35 1.26
N ASN A 67 -22.11 -14.16 0.91
CA ASN A 67 -21.99 -13.73 -0.50
C ASN A 67 -20.58 -13.29 -0.90
N ARG A 68 -19.63 -13.22 0.04
CA ARG A 68 -18.23 -12.88 -0.24
C ARG A 68 -17.27 -13.87 0.39
N SER A 69 -16.22 -14.21 -0.34
CA SER A 69 -15.02 -14.83 0.23
C SER A 69 -14.05 -13.77 0.76
N MET A 70 -13.12 -14.17 1.62
CA MET A 70 -12.02 -13.28 2.07
C MET A 70 -11.21 -12.74 0.89
N ARG A 71 -11.04 -13.57 -0.15
CA ARG A 71 -10.36 -13.18 -1.38
C ARG A 71 -11.09 -12.05 -2.11
N ASP A 72 -12.40 -12.19 -2.30
CA ASP A 72 -13.21 -11.16 -2.97
C ASP A 72 -13.15 -9.82 -2.23
N ILE A 73 -13.12 -9.87 -0.89
CA ILE A 73 -13.00 -8.69 -0.04
C ILE A 73 -11.66 -7.99 -0.30
N VAL A 74 -10.55 -8.73 -0.26
CA VAL A 74 -9.22 -8.19 -0.53
C VAL A 74 -9.14 -7.64 -1.95
N ASP A 75 -9.66 -8.38 -2.94
CA ASP A 75 -9.66 -7.98 -4.35
C ASP A 75 -10.50 -6.70 -4.57
N SER A 76 -11.57 -6.49 -3.80
CA SER A 76 -12.39 -5.29 -3.88
C SER A 76 -11.61 -4.00 -3.57
N TYR A 77 -10.67 -4.04 -2.64
CA TYR A 77 -9.81 -2.90 -2.30
C TYR A 77 -8.76 -2.61 -3.39
N MET A 78 -8.46 -3.59 -4.24
CA MET A 78 -7.43 -3.50 -5.27
C MET A 78 -7.93 -2.87 -6.57
N HIS A 79 -9.25 -2.69 -6.74
CA HIS A 79 -9.85 -2.24 -8.00
C HIS A 79 -9.55 -0.79 -8.40
N THR A 80 -9.06 0.05 -7.49
CA THR A 80 -8.57 1.41 -7.79
C THR A 80 -7.21 1.41 -8.48
N ALA A 81 -6.52 0.27 -8.56
CA ALA A 81 -5.26 0.15 -9.30
C ALA A 81 -5.50 0.22 -10.82
N PRO A 82 -4.68 0.98 -11.57
CA PRO A 82 -4.83 1.10 -13.02
C PRO A 82 -4.71 -0.27 -13.69
N ALA A 83 -5.50 -0.50 -14.75
CA ALA A 83 -5.66 -1.81 -15.40
C ALA A 83 -4.34 -2.51 -15.77
N LYS A 84 -3.28 -1.74 -16.07
CA LYS A 84 -1.93 -2.26 -16.36
C LYS A 84 -1.30 -3.05 -15.18
N LEU A 85 -1.67 -2.73 -13.94
CA LEU A 85 -1.24 -3.48 -12.75
C LEU A 85 -2.07 -4.76 -12.52
N LYS A 86 -3.25 -4.90 -13.13
CA LYS A 86 -4.08 -6.10 -12.99
C LYS A 86 -3.49 -7.31 -13.74
N GLY A 87 -2.82 -7.09 -14.88
CA GLY A 87 -2.21 -8.15 -15.70
C GLY A 87 -0.89 -8.72 -15.18
N LEU A 88 -0.09 -7.93 -14.45
CA LEU A 88 1.19 -8.37 -13.86
C LEU A 88 1.04 -9.16 -12.55
N ARG A 89 -0.19 -9.29 -12.02
CA ARG A 89 -0.44 -9.74 -10.64
C ARG A 89 -0.91 -11.19 -10.48
N GLY A 90 -0.92 -11.97 -11.56
CA GLY A 90 -1.02 -13.44 -11.45
C GLY A 90 0.16 -14.09 -10.69
N PHE A 91 1.24 -13.34 -10.44
CA PHE A 91 2.49 -13.84 -9.86
C PHE A 91 2.79 -13.38 -8.43
N ALA A 92 2.06 -12.42 -7.85
CA ALA A 92 2.38 -11.87 -6.54
C ALA A 92 1.31 -12.26 -5.52
N MET A 93 1.65 -13.26 -4.70
CA MET A 93 0.92 -13.80 -3.55
C MET A 93 -0.20 -14.81 -3.88
N PRO A 94 0.14 -16.09 -4.14
CA PRO A 94 -0.77 -17.15 -3.74
C PRO A 94 -0.88 -17.08 -2.23
N SER A 95 -1.91 -16.40 -1.72
CA SER A 95 -2.30 -16.58 -0.32
C SER A 95 -2.64 -18.06 -0.15
N ARG A 96 -1.70 -18.83 0.40
CA ARG A 96 -1.90 -20.25 0.75
C ARG A 96 -3.03 -20.45 1.77
N THR A 97 -3.63 -19.36 2.26
CA THR A 97 -4.66 -19.32 3.29
C THR A 97 -5.96 -18.64 2.85
N SER A 98 -6.09 -18.10 1.63
CA SER A 98 -7.41 -17.62 1.18
C SER A 98 -8.21 -18.82 0.67
N SER A 99 -8.95 -19.47 1.57
CA SER A 99 -10.03 -20.33 1.11
C SER A 99 -10.96 -19.48 0.24
N ASN A 100 -11.42 -20.04 -0.88
CA ASN A 100 -12.51 -19.45 -1.66
C ASN A 100 -13.86 -19.68 -0.96
N ASP A 101 -13.83 -20.02 0.33
CA ASP A 101 -15.03 -20.29 1.11
C ASP A 101 -15.76 -18.97 1.30
N VAL A 102 -17.01 -18.97 0.86
CA VAL A 102 -17.90 -17.83 0.96
C VAL A 102 -18.43 -17.86 2.38
N GLU A 103 -17.85 -17.05 3.25
CA GLU A 103 -18.17 -17.03 4.70
C GLU A 103 -18.67 -15.66 5.19
N PHE A 104 -18.44 -14.63 4.39
CA PHE A 104 -18.72 -13.25 4.76
C PHE A 104 -19.96 -12.72 4.05
N VAL A 105 -20.64 -11.80 4.75
CA VAL A 105 -21.74 -11.02 4.19
C VAL A 105 -21.29 -9.56 4.10
N GLU A 106 -21.44 -8.99 2.91
CA GLU A 106 -21.31 -7.56 2.67
C GLU A 106 -22.63 -6.84 2.97
N LEU A 107 -22.56 -5.81 3.80
CA LEU A 107 -23.68 -4.99 4.22
C LEU A 107 -23.35 -3.52 4.00
N TRP A 108 -24.37 -2.73 3.70
CA TRP A 108 -24.28 -1.27 3.66
C TRP A 108 -25.17 -0.70 4.75
N GLU A 109 -24.55 -0.06 5.74
CA GLU A 109 -25.24 0.69 6.79
C GLU A 109 -25.39 2.13 6.32
N ILE A 110 -26.62 2.52 6.00
CA ILE A 110 -26.98 3.83 5.49
C ILE A 110 -27.58 4.63 6.63
N HIS A 111 -26.93 5.74 6.96
CA HIS A 111 -27.36 6.68 7.98
C HIS A 111 -27.95 7.90 7.28
N ASN A 112 -29.23 8.16 7.50
CA ASN A 112 -29.93 9.31 6.94
C ASN A 112 -30.00 10.43 7.99
N ALA A 113 -29.42 11.59 7.68
CA ALA A 113 -29.38 12.73 8.58
C ALA A 113 -30.73 13.46 8.69
N VAL A 114 -31.58 13.35 7.65
CA VAL A 114 -32.87 14.04 7.58
C VAL A 114 -33.93 13.28 8.36
N THR A 115 -34.00 11.96 8.19
CA THR A 115 -34.99 11.12 8.90
C THR A 115 -34.48 10.60 10.24
N GLN A 116 -33.18 10.73 10.53
CA GLN A 116 -32.53 10.14 11.70
C GLN A 116 -32.74 8.63 11.81
N GLU A 117 -32.80 7.95 10.66
CA GLU A 117 -32.92 6.49 10.57
C GLU A 117 -31.61 5.87 10.10
N VAL A 118 -31.36 4.66 10.58
CA VAL A 118 -30.31 3.77 10.07
C VAL A 118 -30.96 2.60 9.34
N ILE A 119 -30.52 2.37 8.11
CA ILE A 119 -30.98 1.29 7.25
C ILE A 119 -29.78 0.41 6.93
N THR A 120 -29.80 -0.86 7.32
CA THR A 120 -28.79 -1.82 6.87
C THR A 120 -29.35 -2.67 5.75
N ILE A 121 -28.67 -2.66 4.61
CA ILE A 121 -29.04 -3.45 3.44
C ILE A 121 -27.93 -4.44 3.08
N SER A 122 -28.32 -5.65 2.68
CA SER A 122 -27.48 -6.54 1.87
C SER A 122 -27.93 -6.46 0.41
N GLU A 123 -27.24 -7.18 -0.46
CA GLU A 123 -27.61 -7.30 -1.88
C GLU A 123 -29.06 -7.75 -2.11
N THR A 124 -29.62 -8.52 -1.18
CA THR A 124 -30.94 -9.16 -1.36
C THR A 124 -32.03 -8.58 -0.46
N LYS A 125 -31.69 -8.05 0.72
CA LYS A 125 -32.69 -7.70 1.75
C LYS A 125 -32.27 -6.53 2.63
N VAL A 126 -33.26 -5.89 3.22
CA VAL A 126 -33.08 -4.94 4.32
C VAL A 126 -33.04 -5.72 5.63
N HIS A 127 -31.96 -5.57 6.38
CA HIS A 127 -31.72 -6.28 7.65
C HIS A 127 -32.01 -5.43 8.89
N ARG A 128 -32.09 -4.11 8.74
CA ARG A 128 -32.36 -3.19 9.84
C ARG A 128 -32.99 -1.93 9.31
N LYS A 129 -34.03 -1.45 9.98
CA LYS A 129 -34.60 -0.12 9.78
C LYS A 129 -35.06 0.39 11.14
N ASP A 130 -34.22 1.17 11.79
CA ASP A 130 -34.46 1.71 13.13
C ASP A 130 -34.11 3.20 13.19
N THR A 131 -34.57 3.87 14.24
CA THR A 131 -34.07 5.18 14.63
C THR A 131 -32.58 5.08 15.01
N ASP A 132 -31.78 5.97 14.45
CA ASP A 132 -30.34 6.01 14.67
C ASP A 132 -30.00 6.78 15.94
N LEU A 133 -29.87 6.05 17.05
CA LEU A 133 -29.52 6.62 18.35
C LEU A 133 -28.10 7.24 18.40
N LEU A 134 -27.25 6.99 17.40
CA LEU A 134 -25.90 7.56 17.34
C LEU A 134 -25.89 8.98 16.73
N GLN A 135 -26.98 9.39 16.07
CA GLN A 135 -27.12 10.72 15.50
C GLN A 135 -27.51 11.76 16.55
N VAL A 136 -26.59 12.03 17.49
CA VAL A 136 -26.78 13.09 18.51
C VAL A 136 -26.61 14.48 17.91
N ASP A 137 -25.66 14.64 16.98
CA ASP A 137 -25.30 15.91 16.33
C ASP A 137 -24.96 15.65 14.85
N GLY A 138 -26.01 15.41 14.07
CA GLY A 138 -25.91 15.01 12.67
C GLY A 138 -25.44 13.56 12.50
N LEU A 139 -24.77 13.27 11.39
CA LEU A 139 -24.28 11.92 11.08
C LEU A 139 -23.25 11.42 12.13
N PRO A 140 -23.23 10.11 12.44
CA PRO A 140 -22.39 9.56 13.51
C PRO A 140 -20.90 9.43 13.13
N PHE A 141 -20.51 9.95 11.97
CA PHE A 141 -19.15 9.90 11.46
C PHE A 141 -18.51 11.27 11.54
N LYS A 142 -17.20 11.30 11.81
CA LYS A 142 -16.39 12.53 11.77
C LYS A 142 -15.21 12.30 10.83
N ASN A 143 -14.88 13.31 10.04
CA ASN A 143 -13.74 13.26 9.13
C ASN A 143 -12.58 14.10 9.66
N LEU A 144 -11.36 13.60 9.45
CA LEU A 144 -10.13 14.33 9.72
C LEU A 144 -9.36 14.46 8.40
N SER A 145 -9.10 15.70 7.98
CA SER A 145 -8.25 15.97 6.83
C SER A 145 -7.34 17.16 7.08
N PHE A 146 -6.07 16.99 6.72
CA PHE A 146 -5.06 18.05 6.83
C PHE A 146 -5.05 18.97 5.60
N ILE A 147 -5.41 18.44 4.44
CA ILE A 147 -5.44 19.17 3.16
C ILE A 147 -6.88 19.14 2.65
N ARG A 148 -7.59 20.26 2.71
CA ARG A 148 -8.98 20.33 2.23
C ARG A 148 -9.02 20.51 0.72
N HIS A 149 -9.88 19.74 0.05
CA HIS A 149 -10.12 19.90 -1.37
C HIS A 149 -11.33 20.82 -1.61
N PRO A 150 -11.28 21.78 -2.55
CA PRO A 150 -12.34 22.80 -2.69
C PRO A 150 -13.66 22.25 -3.25
N ARG A 151 -13.62 21.09 -3.91
CA ARG A 151 -14.75 20.53 -4.67
C ARG A 151 -15.23 19.16 -4.19
N SER A 152 -14.51 18.52 -3.29
CA SER A 152 -14.83 17.16 -2.83
C SER A 152 -14.57 17.00 -1.35
N PHE A 153 -15.39 16.18 -0.72
CA PHE A 153 -15.17 15.67 0.63
C PHE A 153 -13.84 14.90 0.74
N TRP A 154 -13.53 14.08 -0.28
CA TRP A 154 -12.30 13.31 -0.33
C TRP A 154 -11.07 14.17 -0.60
N THR A 155 -9.96 13.79 0.01
CA THR A 155 -8.69 14.50 -0.02
C THR A 155 -7.60 13.60 -0.54
N THR A 156 -6.67 14.15 -1.32
CA THR A 156 -5.51 13.40 -1.80
C THR A 156 -4.60 13.05 -0.61
N PRO A 157 -4.30 11.75 -0.38
CA PRO A 157 -3.39 11.37 0.69
C PRO A 157 -1.98 11.89 0.38
N GLN A 158 -1.23 12.26 1.42
CA GLN A 158 0.16 12.72 1.24
C GLN A 158 1.06 11.65 0.58
N ALA A 159 0.73 10.37 0.78
CA ALA A 159 1.40 9.24 0.14
C ALA A 159 1.37 9.31 -1.40
N GLU A 160 0.33 9.90 -2.00
CA GLU A 160 0.27 10.03 -3.47
C GLU A 160 1.35 10.99 -3.99
N PHE A 161 1.66 12.05 -3.24
CA PHE A 161 2.75 12.97 -3.62
C PHE A 161 4.13 12.33 -3.47
N LEU A 162 4.29 11.41 -2.51
CA LEU A 162 5.55 10.68 -2.28
C LEU A 162 5.83 9.59 -3.32
N ARG A 163 4.79 9.14 -4.02
CA ARG A 163 4.87 8.04 -4.97
C ARG A 163 5.94 8.24 -6.03
N PHE A 164 6.09 9.46 -6.56
CA PHE A 164 7.08 9.77 -7.59
C PHE A 164 8.51 9.63 -7.07
N HIS A 165 8.79 10.19 -5.90
CA HIS A 165 10.11 10.08 -5.26
C HIS A 165 10.43 8.63 -4.88
N GLN A 166 9.45 7.85 -4.40
CA GLN A 166 9.67 6.44 -4.11
C GLN A 166 10.00 5.64 -5.37
N ALA A 167 9.32 5.91 -6.49
CA ALA A 167 9.59 5.26 -7.77
C ALA A 167 11.00 5.60 -8.30
N GLU A 168 11.40 6.86 -8.19
CA GLU A 168 12.73 7.35 -8.55
C GLU A 168 13.83 6.69 -7.71
N GLN A 169 13.66 6.63 -6.38
CA GLN A 169 14.60 5.93 -5.49
C GLN A 169 14.74 4.45 -5.83
N PHE A 170 13.64 3.79 -6.19
CA PHE A 170 13.66 2.40 -6.60
C PHE A 170 14.44 2.22 -7.90
N ASP A 171 14.26 3.12 -8.88
CA ASP A 171 15.00 3.07 -10.14
C ASP A 171 16.50 3.30 -9.92
N ILE A 172 16.89 4.31 -9.13
CA ILE A 172 18.29 4.57 -8.77
C ILE A 172 18.92 3.34 -8.11
N ALA A 173 18.22 2.70 -7.17
CA ALA A 173 18.70 1.48 -6.52
C ALA A 173 18.87 0.32 -7.51
N LEU A 174 17.93 0.18 -8.46
CA LEU A 174 18.00 -0.83 -9.52
C LEU A 174 19.18 -0.58 -10.46
N GLN A 175 19.39 0.66 -10.88
CA GLN A 175 20.53 1.06 -11.71
C GLN A 175 21.86 0.83 -10.98
N GLY A 176 21.97 1.22 -9.71
CA GLY A 176 23.16 0.96 -8.89
C GLY A 176 23.44 -0.54 -8.69
N SER A 177 22.40 -1.38 -8.62
CA SER A 177 22.55 -2.85 -8.60
C SER A 177 23.11 -3.37 -9.93
N LYS A 178 22.58 -2.90 -11.06
CA LYS A 178 23.07 -3.28 -12.40
C LYS A 178 24.51 -2.82 -12.62
N GLN A 179 24.84 -1.60 -12.20
CA GLN A 179 26.21 -1.10 -12.30
C GLN A 179 27.17 -1.92 -11.44
N ARG A 180 26.79 -2.30 -10.22
CA ARG A 180 27.63 -3.20 -9.39
C ARG A 180 27.91 -4.53 -10.09
N ARG A 181 26.94 -5.08 -10.83
CA ARG A 181 27.12 -6.30 -11.63
C ARG A 181 28.02 -6.08 -12.84
N ILE A 182 27.83 -4.99 -13.57
CA ILE A 182 28.73 -4.59 -14.67
C ILE A 182 30.15 -4.39 -14.13
N ASN A 183 30.26 -3.85 -12.90
CA ASN A 183 31.54 -3.61 -12.27
C ASN A 183 32.32 -4.90 -11.90
N ALA A 184 31.68 -6.07 -11.95
CA ALA A 184 32.38 -7.34 -11.86
C ALA A 184 33.22 -7.63 -13.13
N LEU A 185 32.84 -7.09 -14.29
CA LEU A 185 33.52 -7.32 -15.57
C LEU A 185 34.70 -6.36 -15.77
N LYS A 186 35.91 -6.75 -15.35
CA LYS A 186 37.09 -5.87 -15.37
C LYS A 186 37.81 -5.80 -16.72
N PHE A 187 37.89 -6.91 -17.43
CA PHE A 187 38.66 -7.03 -18.67
C PHE A 187 37.94 -7.95 -19.66
N LEU A 188 38.13 -7.67 -20.94
CA LEU A 188 37.76 -8.54 -22.05
C LEU A 188 39.05 -9.14 -22.62
N ILE A 189 39.04 -10.45 -22.82
CA ILE A 189 40.18 -11.22 -23.32
C ILE A 189 39.75 -11.86 -24.65
N ARG A 190 40.62 -11.79 -25.66
CA ARG A 190 40.42 -12.50 -26.93
C ARG A 190 40.44 -14.02 -26.71
N GLU A 191 39.53 -14.75 -27.35
CA GLU A 191 39.49 -16.21 -27.25
C GLU A 191 40.82 -16.83 -27.73
N GLY A 192 41.39 -17.73 -26.92
CA GLY A 192 42.65 -18.43 -27.21
C GLY A 192 43.94 -17.74 -26.75
N THR A 193 43.89 -16.54 -26.15
CA THR A 193 45.11 -15.85 -25.68
C THR A 193 45.54 -16.20 -24.26
N MET A 194 44.66 -16.75 -23.42
CA MET A 194 44.95 -17.14 -22.04
C MET A 194 44.71 -18.64 -21.82
N HIS A 195 45.65 -19.33 -21.16
CA HIS A 195 45.47 -20.73 -20.78
C HIS A 195 44.43 -20.85 -19.65
N PRO A 196 43.58 -21.89 -19.61
CA PRO A 196 42.56 -22.05 -18.56
C PRO A 196 43.13 -22.00 -17.13
N ASP A 197 44.34 -22.50 -16.91
CA ASP A 197 45.00 -22.46 -15.59
C ASP A 197 45.39 -21.04 -15.14
N GLU A 198 45.71 -20.16 -16.09
CA GLU A 198 46.01 -18.75 -15.82
C GLU A 198 44.75 -17.94 -15.54
N LEU A 199 43.64 -18.32 -16.20
CA LEU A 199 42.32 -17.74 -15.93
C LEU A 199 41.84 -18.08 -14.51
N VAL A 200 42.01 -19.33 -14.07
CA VAL A 200 41.65 -19.74 -12.70
C VAL A 200 42.48 -18.99 -11.66
N LYS A 201 43.76 -18.73 -11.94
CA LYS A 201 44.60 -17.86 -11.10
C LYS A 201 44.06 -16.42 -11.11
N ALA A 202 43.81 -15.83 -12.28
CA ALA A 202 43.29 -14.47 -12.37
C ALA A 202 41.93 -14.27 -11.68
N LEU A 203 41.11 -15.32 -11.58
CA LEU A 203 39.83 -15.33 -10.88
C LEU A 203 39.94 -15.72 -9.40
N SER A 204 41.10 -16.20 -8.95
CA SER A 204 41.30 -16.62 -7.56
C SER A 204 41.49 -15.40 -6.65
N PRO A 205 40.86 -15.37 -5.46
CA PRO A 205 40.98 -14.27 -4.51
C PRO A 205 42.38 -14.14 -3.88
N GLU A 206 43.29 -15.10 -4.10
CA GLU A 206 44.60 -15.18 -3.43
C GLU A 206 45.80 -14.75 -4.30
N VAL A 207 45.58 -14.23 -5.52
CA VAL A 207 46.71 -13.97 -6.42
C VAL A 207 47.37 -12.61 -6.16
N GLY A 208 48.68 -12.66 -5.93
CA GLY A 208 49.55 -11.51 -5.67
C GLY A 208 49.70 -10.56 -6.85
N ILE A 209 50.14 -9.34 -6.52
CA ILE A 209 50.14 -8.09 -7.29
C ILE A 209 50.93 -8.12 -8.63
N ALA A 210 51.66 -9.20 -8.95
CA ALA A 210 52.50 -9.25 -10.14
C ALA A 210 52.45 -10.61 -10.87
N ALA A 211 52.17 -10.56 -12.18
CA ALA A 211 52.36 -11.67 -13.10
C ALA A 211 53.42 -11.27 -14.15
N MET A 212 54.45 -12.09 -14.34
CA MET A 212 55.47 -11.86 -15.36
C MET A 212 55.01 -12.46 -16.69
N MET A 213 55.11 -11.68 -17.77
CA MET A 213 54.82 -12.14 -19.13
C MET A 213 56.09 -12.35 -19.94
N LYS A 214 55.99 -13.24 -20.94
CA LYS A 214 57.03 -13.41 -21.96
C LYS A 214 57.03 -12.20 -22.91
N GLN A 215 58.22 -11.82 -23.35
CA GLN A 215 58.61 -10.51 -23.87
C GLN A 215 57.98 -10.09 -25.23
N GLU A 216 57.10 -10.90 -25.84
CA GLU A 216 56.65 -10.71 -27.24
C GLU A 216 55.14 -10.44 -27.43
N ALA A 217 54.33 -10.41 -26.36
CA ALA A 217 52.88 -10.20 -26.49
C ALA A 217 52.48 -8.71 -26.48
N ASP A 218 51.77 -8.25 -27.51
CA ASP A 218 51.18 -6.91 -27.57
C ASP A 218 49.86 -6.87 -26.77
N LEU A 219 49.98 -6.63 -25.46
CA LEU A 219 48.87 -6.52 -24.49
C LEU A 219 47.68 -5.69 -24.97
N SER A 220 47.97 -4.60 -25.68
CA SER A 220 46.95 -3.64 -26.11
C SER A 220 45.96 -4.22 -27.12
N ARG A 221 46.37 -5.29 -27.82
CA ARG A 221 45.56 -5.98 -28.84
C ARG A 221 44.74 -7.14 -28.28
N ASP A 222 45.20 -7.73 -27.17
CA ASP A 222 44.63 -8.96 -26.61
C ASP A 222 43.83 -8.74 -25.34
N PHE A 223 44.07 -7.63 -24.64
CA PHE A 223 43.34 -7.22 -23.44
C PHE A 223 42.71 -5.84 -23.66
N ALA A 224 41.39 -5.77 -23.48
CA ALA A 224 40.68 -4.50 -23.36
C ALA A 224 40.18 -4.35 -21.92
N THR A 225 40.62 -3.32 -21.22
CA THR A 225 40.05 -2.96 -19.92
C THR A 225 38.71 -2.29 -20.16
N VAL A 226 37.71 -2.67 -19.36
CA VAL A 226 36.44 -1.95 -19.34
C VAL A 226 36.61 -0.85 -18.28
N PRO A 227 36.64 0.44 -18.65
CA PRO A 227 36.79 1.50 -17.66
C PRO A 227 35.57 1.48 -16.74
N GLN A 228 35.81 1.27 -15.46
CA GLN A 228 34.75 1.27 -14.45
C GLN A 228 34.89 2.49 -13.57
N GLY A 229 34.03 3.48 -13.81
CA GLY A 229 33.82 4.57 -12.88
C GLY A 229 32.86 4.13 -11.77
N SER A 230 33.16 4.49 -10.52
CA SER A 230 32.13 4.55 -9.48
C SER A 230 31.14 5.66 -9.86
N ASN A 231 29.86 5.34 -10.06
CA ASN A 231 28.89 6.36 -10.40
C ASN A 231 28.42 7.06 -9.11
N PHE A 232 29.26 7.98 -8.61
CA PHE A 232 28.96 8.80 -7.44
C PHE A 232 27.68 9.63 -7.64
N GLU A 233 27.32 9.93 -8.90
CA GLU A 233 26.11 10.67 -9.25
C GLU A 233 24.85 9.96 -8.75
N LEU A 234 24.73 8.64 -8.89
CA LEU A 234 23.57 7.88 -8.41
C LEU A 234 23.36 8.01 -6.89
N TRP A 235 24.44 8.12 -6.13
CA TRP A 235 24.34 8.33 -4.68
C TRP A 235 23.89 9.76 -4.35
N GLN A 236 24.40 10.76 -5.07
CA GLN A 236 23.98 12.15 -4.92
C GLN A 236 22.51 12.33 -5.32
N GLU A 237 22.07 11.70 -6.41
CA GLU A 237 20.68 11.69 -6.86
C GLU A 237 19.76 11.01 -5.84
N ALA A 238 20.20 9.89 -5.24
CA ALA A 238 19.45 9.24 -4.18
C ALA A 238 19.23 10.18 -2.98
N GLU A 239 20.26 10.90 -2.54
CA GLU A 239 20.13 11.88 -1.46
C GLU A 239 19.25 13.08 -1.85
N PHE A 240 19.34 13.54 -3.10
CA PHE A 240 18.47 14.60 -3.61
C PHE A 240 17.00 14.18 -3.63
N GLY A 241 16.69 12.98 -4.11
CA GLY A 241 15.32 12.43 -4.10
C GLY A 241 14.76 12.27 -2.69
N ARG A 242 15.57 11.82 -1.72
CA ARG A 242 15.17 11.76 -0.30
C ARG A 242 14.93 13.14 0.30
N ARG A 243 15.77 14.12 -0.02
CA ARG A 243 15.59 15.51 0.41
C ARG A 243 14.29 16.10 -0.14
N ASN A 244 14.00 15.87 -1.43
CA ASN A 244 12.77 16.33 -2.05
C ASN A 244 11.54 15.69 -1.43
N ALA A 245 11.56 14.36 -1.22
CA ALA A 245 10.50 13.65 -0.52
C ALA A 245 10.18 14.26 0.86
N ARG A 246 11.22 14.64 1.63
CA ARG A 246 11.05 15.32 2.93
C ARG A 246 10.43 16.71 2.79
N SER A 247 10.89 17.50 1.82
CA SER A 247 10.31 18.83 1.56
C SER A 247 8.84 18.78 1.16
N VAL A 248 8.41 17.72 0.47
CA VAL A 248 7.01 17.53 0.06
C VAL A 248 6.09 17.29 1.26
N ILE A 249 6.56 16.58 2.29
CA ILE A 249 5.79 16.36 3.53
C ILE A 249 5.88 17.58 4.45
N GLY A 250 6.91 18.43 4.28
CA GLY A 250 7.16 19.58 5.12
C GLY A 250 7.88 19.24 6.43
N PHE A 251 8.53 18.06 6.51
CA PHE A 251 9.38 17.73 7.65
C PHE A 251 10.75 18.40 7.51
N SER A 252 11.18 19.11 8.55
CA SER A 252 12.54 19.65 8.62
C SER A 252 13.54 18.54 8.98
N ARG A 253 14.81 18.72 8.61
CA ARG A 253 15.91 17.79 8.98
C ARG A 253 15.95 17.55 10.49
N ASN A 254 15.73 18.63 11.26
CA ASN A 254 15.73 18.61 12.72
C ASN A 254 14.63 17.70 13.31
N GLN A 255 13.47 17.62 12.66
CA GLN A 255 12.37 16.77 13.13
C GLN A 255 12.63 15.27 12.89
N MET A 256 13.58 14.93 12.01
CA MET A 256 13.92 13.53 11.69
C MET A 256 15.18 13.03 12.42
N GLY A 257 15.76 13.83 13.33
CA GLY A 257 16.94 13.43 14.10
C GLY A 257 18.24 13.37 13.29
N GLU A 258 18.25 13.91 12.07
CA GLU A 258 19.47 14.15 11.29
C GLU A 258 20.14 15.44 11.79
N PHE A 259 20.71 15.37 12.99
CA PHE A 259 21.62 16.40 13.48
C PHE A 259 23.04 15.93 13.16
N ASP A 260 23.72 16.62 12.24
CA ASP A 260 25.18 16.54 12.17
C ASP A 260 25.72 17.32 13.38
N ALA A 261 26.37 16.61 14.31
CA ALA A 261 27.22 17.20 15.34
C ALA A 261 28.63 17.43 14.78
#